data_AF-A0A9D1V8D7-F1
#
_entry.id   AF-A0A9D1V8D7-F1
#
_cell.length_a   1.000
_cell.length_b   1.000
_cell.length_c   1.000
_cell.angle_alpha   90.00
_cell.angle_beta   90.00
_cell.angle_gamma   90.00
#
_symmetry.space_group_name_H-M   'P 1'
#
loop_
_entity.id
_entity.type
_entity.pdbx_description
1 polymer ?
#
loop_
_entity_poly.entity_id
_entity_poly.type
_entity_poly.pdbx_seq_one_letter_code
_entity_poly.pdbx_strand_id
1 'polypeptide(L)'
;MKNNKELISEIIKDIKHDMSDEEILSLLAGSKISVNPAKEAKTKISVGQRAADAIAKFAGSWAFIGSFVGVLLLWMALNVCLAAKAFDPYPFILLNLVLSCVAAIQAPLIMMSQNRQEEKDRQRAENDYKVNLKTEILIEDLYKKTNRILARQDAILKYLEGREADGVKPEKTEKKEVGKNNVQEIQEQAK
;
A
#
# COMPACT_ATOMS: atom_id res chain seq x y z
N MET A 1 -42.58 35.81 -12.33
CA MET A 1 -42.05 34.58 -12.96
C MET A 1 -40.54 34.61 -12.78
N LYS A 2 -39.99 33.78 -11.88
CA LYS A 2 -38.55 33.82 -11.54
C LYS A 2 -37.73 33.23 -12.69
N ASN A 3 -36.66 33.92 -13.05
CA ASN A 3 -35.81 33.62 -14.20
C ASN A 3 -35.06 32.29 -14.00
N ASN A 4 -35.11 31.39 -14.98
CA ASN A 4 -34.35 30.12 -14.99
C ASN A 4 -32.85 30.30 -14.71
N LYS A 5 -32.28 31.48 -14.98
CA LYS A 5 -30.88 31.80 -14.69
C LYS A 5 -30.59 31.91 -13.18
N GLU A 6 -31.54 32.34 -12.36
CA GLU A 6 -31.39 32.39 -10.90
C GLU A 6 -31.49 30.99 -10.30
N LEU A 7 -32.41 30.14 -10.78
CA LEU A 7 -32.51 28.74 -10.36
C LEU A 7 -31.27 27.93 -10.73
N ILE A 8 -30.68 28.17 -11.91
CA ILE A 8 -29.41 27.53 -12.30
C ILE A 8 -28.25 28.07 -11.46
N SER A 9 -28.24 29.36 -11.13
CA SER A 9 -27.24 29.94 -10.22
C SER A 9 -27.36 29.41 -8.80
N GLU A 10 -28.57 29.13 -8.33
CA GLU A 10 -28.85 28.62 -6.98
C GLU A 10 -28.52 27.12 -6.88
N ILE A 11 -28.85 26.32 -7.90
CA ILE A 11 -28.45 24.91 -8.01
C ILE A 11 -26.92 24.76 -8.20
N ILE A 12 -26.26 25.66 -8.94
CA ILE A 12 -24.79 25.67 -9.05
C ILE A 12 -24.12 26.11 -7.74
N LYS A 13 -24.82 26.91 -6.92
CA LYS A 13 -24.33 27.28 -5.58
C LYS A 13 -24.46 26.13 -4.59
N ASP A 14 -25.56 25.36 -4.66
CA ASP A 14 -25.81 24.20 -3.80
C ASP A 14 -24.95 22.98 -4.17
N ILE A 15 -24.65 22.75 -5.45
CA ILE A 15 -23.79 21.63 -5.89
C ILE A 15 -22.30 21.86 -5.57
N LYS A 16 -21.92 23.07 -5.15
CA LYS A 16 -20.54 23.37 -4.72
C LYS A 16 -20.30 23.07 -3.23
N HIS A 17 -21.30 22.61 -2.49
CA HIS A 17 -21.18 22.40 -1.05
C HIS A 17 -21.72 21.04 -0.60
N ASP A 18 -21.12 19.94 -1.06
CA ASP A 18 -21.41 18.63 -0.46
C ASP A 18 -20.21 17.67 -0.41
N MET A 19 -19.08 18.22 0.01
CA MET A 19 -18.00 17.54 0.74
C MET A 19 -16.89 18.57 0.90
N SER A 20 -16.98 19.35 1.98
CA SER A 20 -15.87 20.22 2.37
C SER A 20 -14.63 19.35 2.60
N ASP A 21 -13.48 19.79 2.11
CA ASP A 21 -12.22 19.05 2.21
C ASP A 21 -11.89 18.64 3.66
N GLU A 22 -12.49 19.27 4.67
CA GLU A 22 -12.44 18.94 6.11
C GLU A 22 -13.08 17.57 6.46
N GLU A 23 -14.16 17.18 5.78
CA GLU A 23 -14.83 15.88 5.98
C GLU A 23 -14.07 14.76 5.27
N ILE A 24 -13.53 15.05 4.09
CA ILE A 24 -12.59 14.16 3.39
C ILE A 24 -11.27 14.07 4.18
N LEU A 25 -10.77 15.18 4.74
CA LEU A 25 -9.59 15.19 5.61
C LEU A 25 -9.85 14.45 6.91
N SER A 26 -11.05 14.52 7.49
CA SER A 26 -11.37 13.77 8.72
C SER A 26 -11.66 12.29 8.43
N LEU A 27 -12.16 11.93 7.25
CA LEU A 27 -12.23 10.54 6.77
C LEU A 27 -10.84 9.97 6.44
N LEU A 28 -9.95 10.77 5.84
CA LEU A 28 -8.57 10.40 5.55
C LEU A 28 -7.71 10.35 6.84
N ALA A 29 -7.85 11.33 7.74
CA ALA A 29 -7.14 11.42 9.02
C ALA A 29 -7.69 10.46 10.07
N GLY A 30 -8.99 10.15 10.01
CA GLY A 30 -9.66 9.12 10.80
C GLY A 30 -9.34 7.71 10.32
N SER A 31 -8.99 7.54 9.04
CA SER A 31 -8.46 6.29 8.51
C SER A 31 -6.95 6.11 8.81
N LYS A 32 -6.56 6.24 10.09
CA LYS A 32 -5.32 5.61 10.58
C LYS A 32 -5.47 4.10 10.51
N ILE A 33 -5.41 3.51 9.32
CA ILE A 33 -5.67 2.09 9.09
C ILE A 33 -4.55 1.52 8.23
N SER A 34 -3.31 1.80 8.60
CA SER A 34 -2.42 0.66 8.79
C SER A 34 -2.61 0.26 10.24
N VAL A 35 -3.61 -0.58 10.52
CA VAL A 35 -3.50 -1.42 11.72
C VAL A 35 -2.25 -2.21 11.43
N ASN A 36 -1.14 -1.82 12.05
CA ASN A 36 0.08 -2.59 11.96
C ASN A 36 -0.19 -3.78 12.87
N PRO A 37 -0.50 -5.00 12.35
CA PRO A 37 -0.76 -6.14 13.21
C PRO A 37 0.42 -6.42 14.15
N ALA A 38 1.63 -5.93 13.81
CA ALA A 38 2.79 -5.98 14.70
C ALA A 38 2.70 -5.07 15.93
N LYS A 39 1.86 -4.02 15.95
CA LYS A 39 1.64 -3.15 17.11
C LYS A 39 0.60 -3.73 18.08
N GLU A 40 -0.46 -4.36 17.58
CA GLU A 40 -1.44 -5.05 18.43
C GLU A 40 -0.97 -6.43 18.89
N ALA A 41 -0.21 -7.17 18.07
CA ALA A 41 0.39 -8.42 18.50
C ALA A 41 1.43 -8.22 19.61
N LYS A 42 2.06 -7.04 19.70
CA LYS A 42 3.04 -6.69 20.75
C LYS A 42 2.42 -6.48 22.13
N THR A 43 1.14 -6.09 22.23
CA THR A 43 0.51 -5.79 23.52
C THR A 43 0.03 -7.04 24.26
N LYS A 44 0.02 -8.22 23.62
CA LYS A 44 -0.37 -9.50 24.20
C LYS A 44 0.70 -10.60 24.16
N ILE A 45 1.99 -10.24 24.03
CA ILE A 45 3.06 -11.25 24.07
C ILE A 45 3.26 -11.68 25.53
N SER A 46 2.75 -12.87 25.86
CA SER A 46 3.04 -13.52 27.14
C SER A 46 4.55 -13.74 27.27
N VAL A 47 5.10 -13.59 28.49
CA VAL A 47 6.52 -13.83 28.79
C VAL A 47 6.98 -15.20 28.28
N GLY A 48 6.11 -16.21 28.35
CA GLY A 48 6.36 -17.55 27.82
C GLY A 48 6.51 -17.61 26.30
N GLN A 49 5.73 -16.83 25.56
CA GLN A 49 5.87 -16.74 24.10
C GLN A 49 7.19 -16.08 23.70
N ARG A 50 7.64 -15.08 24.47
CA ARG A 50 8.90 -14.40 24.24
C ARG A 50 10.11 -15.31 24.51
N ALA A 51 10.04 -16.12 25.57
CA ALA A 51 11.03 -17.15 25.87
C ALA A 51 11.05 -18.24 24.79
N ALA A 52 9.88 -18.71 24.34
CA ALA A 52 9.79 -19.70 23.28
C ALA A 52 10.30 -19.19 21.92
N ASP A 53 10.05 -17.92 21.55
CA ASP A 53 10.62 -17.28 20.36
C ASP A 53 12.17 -17.23 20.45
N ALA A 54 12.73 -16.96 21.63
CA ALA A 54 14.18 -16.92 21.84
C ALA A 54 14.81 -18.33 21.78
N ILE A 55 14.20 -19.32 22.43
CA ILE A 55 14.67 -20.72 22.42
C ILE A 55 14.60 -21.29 21.00
N ALA A 56 13.52 -21.04 20.25
CA ALA A 56 13.39 -21.52 18.87
C ALA A 56 14.48 -20.95 17.95
N LYS A 57 14.79 -19.65 18.10
CA LYS A 57 15.87 -19.00 17.32
C LYS A 57 17.26 -19.54 17.69
N PHE A 58 17.48 -19.85 18.96
CA PHE A 58 18.74 -20.40 19.43
C PHE A 58 18.92 -21.87 18.99
N ALA A 59 17.88 -22.70 19.15
CA ALA A 59 17.89 -24.11 18.78
C ALA A 59 17.97 -24.34 17.26
N GLY A 60 17.50 -23.39 16.43
CA GLY A 60 17.59 -23.46 14.97
C GLY A 60 18.93 -23.02 14.36
N SER A 61 19.93 -22.66 15.19
CA SER A 61 21.22 -22.18 14.70
C SER A 61 22.18 -23.33 14.37
N TRP A 62 22.90 -23.21 13.25
CA TRP A 62 23.96 -24.14 12.86
C TRP A 62 25.09 -24.24 13.90
N ALA A 63 25.40 -23.14 14.60
CA ALA A 63 26.41 -23.14 15.65
C ALA A 63 25.96 -23.93 16.90
N PHE A 64 24.65 -23.92 17.20
CA PHE A 64 24.09 -24.68 18.32
C PHE A 64 24.19 -26.19 18.06
N ILE A 65 23.87 -26.62 16.85
CA ILE A 65 23.99 -28.02 16.42
C ILE A 65 25.44 -28.49 16.54
N GLY A 66 26.39 -27.70 16.04
CA GLY A 66 27.83 -28.01 16.16
C GLY A 66 28.30 -28.10 17.62
N SER A 67 27.88 -27.16 18.47
CA SER A 67 28.19 -27.19 19.90
C SER A 67 27.60 -28.42 20.60
N PHE A 68 26.37 -28.82 20.25
CA PHE A 68 25.69 -29.98 20.84
C PHE A 68 26.43 -31.28 20.51
N VAL A 69 26.81 -31.46 19.24
CA VAL A 69 27.62 -32.61 18.81
C VAL A 69 28.98 -32.61 19.51
N GLY A 70 29.62 -31.44 19.66
CA GLY A 70 30.89 -31.31 20.39
C GLY A 70 30.79 -31.76 21.85
N VAL A 71 29.72 -31.37 22.55
CA VAL A 71 29.47 -31.79 23.94
C VAL A 71 29.26 -33.31 24.04
N LEU A 72 28.54 -33.92 23.09
CA LEU A 72 28.36 -35.38 23.06
C LEU A 72 29.69 -36.10 22.87
N LEU A 73 30.51 -35.65 21.92
CA LEU A 73 31.85 -36.22 21.68
C LEU A 73 32.76 -36.06 22.90
N LEU A 74 32.72 -34.89 23.55
CA LEU A 74 33.46 -34.64 24.78
C LEU A 74 33.02 -35.57 25.91
N TRP A 75 31.70 -35.78 26.08
CA TRP A 75 31.16 -36.69 27.08
C TRP A 75 31.60 -38.14 26.84
N MET A 76 31.54 -38.60 25.59
CA MET A 76 32.04 -39.92 25.20
C MET A 76 33.54 -40.04 25.48
N ALA A 77 34.35 -39.05 25.09
CA ALA A 77 35.80 -39.05 25.31
C ALA A 77 36.17 -39.09 26.80
N LEU A 78 35.48 -38.30 27.64
CA LEU A 78 35.68 -38.31 29.09
C LEU A 78 35.36 -39.68 29.71
N ASN A 79 34.24 -40.29 29.33
CA ASN A 79 33.84 -41.60 29.86
C ASN A 79 34.75 -42.74 29.38
N VAL A 80 35.24 -42.69 28.14
CA VAL A 80 36.22 -43.66 27.62
C VAL A 80 37.56 -43.52 28.35
N CYS A 81 38.03 -42.29 28.58
CA CYS A 81 39.29 -42.01 29.27
C CYS A 81 39.26 -42.45 30.75
N LEU A 82 38.12 -42.30 31.43
CA LEU A 82 37.95 -42.74 32.82
C LEU A 82 37.86 -44.26 33.01
N ALA A 83 37.59 -45.02 31.93
CA ALA A 83 37.57 -46.49 31.86
C ALA A 83 37.01 -47.20 33.12
N ALA A 84 37.86 -47.50 34.11
CA ALA A 84 37.50 -48.21 35.34
C ALA A 84 36.65 -47.40 36.34
N LYS A 85 36.61 -46.06 36.20
CA LYS A 85 35.80 -45.15 37.03
C LYS A 85 34.76 -44.38 36.21
N ALA A 86 34.44 -44.90 35.02
CA ALA A 86 33.50 -44.27 34.10
C ALA A 86 32.10 -44.19 34.72
N PHE A 87 31.48 -43.02 34.62
CA PHE A 87 30.13 -42.77 35.13
C PHE A 87 29.07 -43.33 34.17
N ASP A 88 29.40 -43.42 32.87
CA ASP A 88 28.58 -43.99 31.80
C ASP A 88 29.45 -44.89 30.90
N PRO A 89 29.71 -46.15 31.30
CA PRO A 89 30.50 -47.10 30.50
C PRO A 89 29.83 -47.42 29.17
N TYR A 90 30.61 -47.79 28.15
CA TYR A 90 30.08 -48.31 26.90
C TYR A 90 29.13 -49.48 27.18
N PRO A 91 27.85 -49.46 26.74
CA PRO A 91 27.30 -48.74 25.56
C PRO A 91 26.62 -47.37 25.82
N PHE A 92 26.99 -46.61 26.85
CA PHE A 92 26.49 -45.26 27.18
C PHE A 92 24.96 -45.18 27.42
N ILE A 93 24.48 -45.90 28.45
CA ILE A 93 23.05 -46.02 28.73
C ILE A 93 22.42 -44.67 29.12
N LEU A 94 23.15 -43.82 29.85
CA LEU A 94 22.64 -42.53 30.31
C LEU A 94 22.53 -41.55 29.16
N LEU A 95 23.55 -41.49 28.30
CA LEU A 95 23.53 -40.66 27.09
C LEU A 95 22.38 -41.05 26.16
N ASN A 96 22.14 -42.36 25.99
CA ASN A 96 21.06 -42.86 25.16
C ASN A 96 19.66 -42.51 25.73
N LEU A 97 19.51 -42.57 27.05
CA LEU A 97 18.27 -42.16 27.74
C LEU A 97 17.99 -40.67 27.54
N VAL A 98 19.00 -39.82 27.72
CA VAL A 98 18.87 -38.37 27.54
C VAL A 98 18.53 -38.03 26.09
N LEU A 99 19.23 -38.64 25.11
CA LEU A 99 18.95 -38.42 23.70
C LEU A 99 17.53 -38.85 23.31
N SER A 100 17.06 -39.99 23.83
CA SER A 100 15.68 -40.46 23.60
C SER A 100 14.65 -39.47 24.14
N CYS A 101 14.88 -38.91 25.34
CA CYS A 101 14.01 -37.90 25.93
C CYS A 101 14.00 -36.60 25.12
N VAL A 102 15.17 -36.13 24.68
CA VAL A 102 15.30 -34.93 23.83
C VAL A 102 14.56 -35.13 22.51
N ALA A 103 14.73 -36.29 21.86
CA ALA A 103 14.07 -36.62 20.60
C ALA A 103 12.54 -36.68 20.75
N ALA A 104 12.03 -37.22 21.86
CA ALA A 104 10.59 -37.28 22.12
C ALA A 104 9.93 -35.89 22.20
N ILE A 105 10.66 -34.89 22.72
CA ILE A 105 10.16 -33.51 22.84
C ILE A 105 10.36 -32.69 21.55
N GLN A 106 11.25 -33.12 20.64
CA GLN A 106 11.53 -32.39 19.40
C GLN A 106 10.30 -32.22 18.49
N ALA A 107 9.55 -33.29 18.23
CA ALA A 107 8.42 -33.23 17.30
C ALA A 107 7.31 -32.25 17.75
N PRO A 108 6.85 -32.25 19.02
CA PRO A 108 5.91 -31.25 19.52
C PRO A 108 6.48 -29.83 19.49
N LEU A 109 7.76 -29.64 19.81
CA LEU A 109 8.39 -28.32 19.83
C LEU A 109 8.48 -27.74 18.40
N ILE A 110 8.88 -28.56 17.44
CA ILE A 110 8.89 -28.20 16.01
C ILE A 110 7.47 -27.87 15.57
N MET A 111 6.49 -28.72 15.87
CA MET A 111 5.08 -28.51 15.50
C MET A 111 4.49 -27.23 16.11
N MET A 112 4.81 -26.92 17.38
CA MET A 112 4.41 -25.67 18.01
C MET A 112 5.09 -24.46 17.36
N SER A 113 6.36 -24.59 16.97
CA SER A 113 7.09 -23.51 16.29
C SER A 113 6.56 -23.24 14.88
N GLN A 114 6.14 -24.30 14.17
CA GLN A 114 5.53 -24.24 12.84
C GLN A 114 4.13 -23.63 12.92
N ASN A 115 3.26 -24.12 13.81
CA ASN A 115 1.90 -23.59 13.99
C ASN A 115 1.91 -22.08 14.33
N ARG A 116 2.90 -21.62 15.10
CA ARG A 116 3.09 -20.18 15.38
C ARG A 116 3.54 -19.38 14.16
N GLN A 117 4.35 -19.97 13.29
CA GLN A 117 4.81 -19.31 12.08
C GLN A 117 3.68 -19.23 11.04
N GLU A 118 2.92 -20.31 10.87
CA GLU A 118 1.73 -20.37 10.00
C GLU A 118 0.67 -19.36 10.42
N GLU A 119 0.41 -19.17 11.72
CA GLU A 119 -0.53 -18.17 12.20
C GLU A 119 -0.08 -16.74 11.83
N LYS A 120 1.22 -16.44 11.96
CA LYS A 120 1.78 -15.13 11.55
C LYS A 120 1.67 -14.94 10.04
N ASP A 121 1.89 -16.00 9.27
CA ASP A 121 1.84 -15.97 7.81
C ASP A 121 0.38 -15.83 7.31
N ARG A 122 -0.59 -16.49 7.97
CA ARG A 122 -2.02 -16.32 7.70
C ARG A 122 -2.47 -14.89 7.93
N GLN A 123 -2.09 -14.29 9.07
CA GLN A 123 -2.44 -12.90 9.36
C GLN A 123 -1.84 -11.91 8.36
N ARG A 124 -0.63 -12.18 7.86
CA ARG A 124 -0.02 -11.39 6.77
C ARG A 124 -0.83 -11.54 5.48
N ALA A 125 -1.16 -12.76 5.09
CA ALA A 125 -1.96 -13.02 3.89
C ALA A 125 -3.34 -12.35 3.94
N GLU A 126 -4.02 -12.38 5.08
CA GLU A 126 -5.30 -11.67 5.27
C GLU A 126 -5.16 -10.16 5.14
N ASN A 127 -4.07 -9.58 5.64
CA ASN A 127 -3.82 -8.16 5.53
C ASN A 127 -3.52 -7.76 4.08
N ASP A 128 -2.65 -8.52 3.41
CA ASP A 128 -2.31 -8.31 2.00
C ASP A 128 -3.57 -8.42 1.12
N TYR A 129 -4.46 -9.38 1.40
CA TYR A 129 -5.75 -9.50 0.71
C TYR A 129 -6.62 -8.25 0.89
N LYS A 130 -6.75 -7.72 2.12
CA LYS A 130 -7.53 -6.51 2.40
C LYS A 130 -6.94 -5.28 1.71
N VAL A 131 -5.62 -5.14 1.69
CA VAL A 131 -4.93 -4.06 0.97
C VAL A 131 -5.19 -4.16 -0.53
N ASN A 132 -5.09 -5.36 -1.10
CA ASN A 132 -5.32 -5.56 -2.52
C ASN A 132 -6.75 -5.22 -2.93
N LEU A 133 -7.75 -5.68 -2.16
CA LEU A 133 -9.16 -5.36 -2.40
C LEU A 133 -9.42 -3.84 -2.32
N LYS A 134 -8.79 -3.16 -1.35
CA LYS A 134 -8.90 -1.70 -1.24
C LYS A 134 -8.29 -0.99 -2.45
N THR A 135 -7.13 -1.44 -2.91
CA THR A 135 -6.48 -0.92 -4.12
C THR A 135 -7.37 -1.10 -5.35
N GLU A 136 -8.01 -2.25 -5.49
CA GLU A 136 -8.93 -2.52 -6.60
C GLU A 136 -10.10 -1.52 -6.62
N ILE A 137 -10.76 -1.30 -5.48
CA ILE A 137 -11.86 -0.32 -5.36
C ILE A 137 -11.39 1.10 -5.68
N LEU A 138 -10.21 1.49 -5.21
CA LEU A 138 -9.64 2.81 -5.47
C LEU A 138 -9.31 3.01 -6.95
N ILE A 139 -8.81 1.99 -7.64
CA ILE A 139 -8.56 2.03 -9.08
C ILE A 139 -9.88 2.21 -9.83
N GLU A 140 -10.94 1.50 -9.43
CA GLU A 140 -12.26 1.62 -10.05
C GLU A 140 -12.84 3.04 -9.89
N ASP A 141 -12.73 3.63 -8.69
CA ASP A 141 -13.17 5.00 -8.43
C ASP A 141 -12.35 6.02 -9.22
N LEU A 142 -11.02 5.83 -9.29
CA LEU A 142 -10.14 6.67 -10.09
C LEU A 142 -10.51 6.61 -11.58
N TYR A 143 -10.78 5.42 -12.11
CA TYR A 143 -11.24 5.23 -13.48
C TYR A 143 -12.55 5.97 -13.76
N LYS A 144 -13.53 5.88 -12.85
CA LYS A 144 -14.80 6.63 -12.94
C LYS A 144 -14.56 8.14 -12.94
N LYS A 145 -13.69 8.66 -12.07
CA LYS A 145 -13.35 10.09 -12.02
C LYS A 145 -12.65 10.55 -13.30
N THR A 146 -11.69 9.78 -13.82
CA THR A 146 -11.00 10.07 -15.08
C THR A 146 -11.98 10.12 -16.25
N ASN A 147 -12.92 9.18 -16.36
CA ASN A 147 -13.94 9.19 -17.41
C ASN A 147 -14.89 10.38 -17.30
N ARG A 148 -15.26 10.78 -16.07
CA ARG A 148 -16.07 12.00 -15.86
C ARG A 148 -15.33 13.26 -16.32
N ILE A 149 -14.02 13.34 -16.05
CA ILE A 149 -13.17 14.45 -16.50
C ILE A 149 -13.10 14.46 -18.04
N LEU A 150 -12.87 13.30 -18.66
CA LEU A 150 -12.80 13.17 -20.12
C LEU A 150 -14.12 13.61 -20.78
N ALA A 151 -15.26 13.15 -20.26
CA ALA A 151 -16.58 13.55 -20.77
C ALA A 151 -16.83 15.06 -20.66
N ARG A 152 -16.33 15.71 -19.60
CA ARG A 152 -16.39 17.17 -19.46
C ARG A 152 -15.50 17.88 -20.49
N GLN A 153 -14.29 17.36 -20.74
CA GLN A 153 -13.40 17.92 -21.76
C GLN A 153 -14.03 17.81 -23.16
N ASP A 154 -14.61 16.66 -23.50
CA ASP A 154 -15.31 16.46 -24.78
C ASP A 154 -16.49 17.44 -24.95
N ALA A 155 -17.26 17.66 -23.88
CA ALA A 155 -18.34 18.63 -23.90
C ALA A 155 -17.82 20.05 -24.15
N ILE A 156 -16.74 20.46 -23.47
CA ILE A 156 -16.12 21.78 -23.67
C ILE A 156 -15.62 21.93 -25.11
N LEU A 157 -14.93 20.92 -25.66
CA LEU A 157 -14.44 20.94 -27.04
C LEU A 157 -15.59 21.13 -28.05
N LYS A 158 -16.70 20.40 -27.88
CA LYS A 158 -17.89 20.58 -28.73
C LYS A 158 -18.50 21.98 -28.62
N TYR A 159 -18.53 22.55 -27.41
CA TYR A 159 -18.99 23.93 -27.20
C TYR A 159 -18.08 24.95 -27.90
N LEU A 160 -16.77 24.70 -27.96
CA LEU A 160 -15.81 25.57 -28.65
C LEU A 160 -15.93 25.45 -30.18
N GLU A 161 -16.01 24.24 -30.74
CA GLU A 161 -16.25 24.02 -32.18
C GLU A 161 -17.54 24.67 -32.67
N GLY A 162 -18.63 24.53 -31.90
CA GLY A 162 -19.90 25.20 -32.22
C GLY A 162 -19.80 26.72 -32.21
N ARG A 163 -18.94 27.29 -31.36
CA ARG A 163 -18.71 28.74 -31.29
C ARG A 163 -17.86 29.27 -32.43
N GLU A 164 -16.91 28.48 -32.93
CA GLU A 164 -16.16 28.81 -34.14
C GLU A 164 -17.06 28.76 -35.40
N ALA A 165 -18.02 27.83 -35.45
CA ALA A 165 -19.01 27.76 -36.53
C ALA A 165 -19.96 28.97 -36.57
N ASP A 166 -20.35 29.51 -35.40
CA ASP A 166 -21.19 30.73 -35.30
C ASP A 166 -20.39 32.04 -35.53
N GLY A 167 -19.06 31.98 -35.51
CA GLY A 167 -18.16 33.14 -35.65
C GLY A 167 -17.83 33.57 -37.08
N VAL A 168 -18.23 32.82 -38.10
CA VAL A 168 -17.94 33.15 -39.51
C VAL A 168 -19.18 33.70 -40.22
N LYS A 169 -19.55 34.94 -39.92
CA LYS A 169 -20.28 35.78 -40.90
C LYS A 169 -19.28 36.73 -41.54
N PRO A 170 -19.19 36.77 -42.89
CA PRO A 170 -18.30 37.72 -43.55
C PRO A 170 -18.81 39.12 -43.24
N GLU A 171 -18.02 39.87 -42.49
CA GLU A 171 -18.19 41.29 -42.27
C GLU A 171 -18.19 41.97 -43.65
N LYS A 172 -19.36 42.48 -44.08
CA LYS A 172 -19.43 43.34 -45.26
C LYS A 172 -18.66 44.62 -44.94
N THR A 173 -17.41 44.69 -45.41
CA THR A 173 -16.61 45.90 -45.41
C THR A 173 -17.37 46.98 -46.18
N GLU A 174 -18.01 47.86 -45.43
CA GLU A 174 -18.58 49.11 -45.94
C GLU A 174 -17.40 49.92 -46.50
N LYS A 175 -17.25 49.93 -47.83
CA LYS A 175 -16.29 50.80 -48.52
C LYS A 175 -16.72 52.24 -48.29
N LYS A 176 -16.28 52.85 -47.20
CA LYS A 176 -16.21 54.31 -47.10
C LYS A 176 -15.09 54.77 -48.02
N GLU A 177 -15.48 55.36 -49.14
CA GLU A 177 -14.62 56.13 -50.03
C GLU A 177 -13.97 57.28 -49.24
N VAL A 178 -12.83 57.01 -48.61
CA VAL A 178 -11.92 58.03 -48.09
C VAL A 178 -10.56 57.74 -48.70
N GLY A 179 -10.44 58.05 -49.98
CA GLY A 179 -9.22 57.75 -50.73
C GLY A 179 -9.16 58.29 -52.16
N LYS A 180 -10.04 59.24 -52.53
CA LYS A 180 -9.96 59.93 -53.83
C LYS A 180 -9.71 61.43 -53.75
N ASN A 181 -9.79 62.05 -52.57
CA ASN A 181 -9.64 63.51 -52.47
C ASN A 181 -8.19 64.00 -52.34
N ASN A 182 -7.20 63.12 -52.15
CA ASN A 182 -5.81 63.55 -51.95
C ASN A 182 -4.92 63.38 -53.20
N VAL A 183 -5.47 62.93 -54.33
CA VAL A 183 -4.71 62.79 -55.59
C VAL A 183 -4.98 63.96 -56.56
N GLN A 184 -6.10 64.67 -56.42
CA GLN A 184 -6.36 65.86 -57.24
C GLN A 184 -5.65 67.12 -56.72
N GLU A 185 -5.56 67.32 -55.40
CA GLU A 185 -4.82 68.48 -54.84
C GLU A 185 -3.31 68.45 -55.16
N ILE A 186 -2.72 67.27 -55.37
CA ILE A 186 -1.29 67.14 -55.69
C ILE A 186 -1.02 67.40 -57.19
N GLN A 187 -2.00 67.19 -58.08
CA GLN A 187 -1.83 67.47 -59.51
C GLN A 187 -2.08 68.93 -59.89
N GLU A 188 -2.78 69.71 -59.06
CA GLU A 188 -3.06 71.13 -59.36
C GLU A 188 -1.97 72.08 -58.83
N GLN A 189 -1.07 71.62 -57.94
CA GLN A 189 0.10 72.40 -57.48
C GLN A 189 1.36 72.18 -58.33
N ALA A 190 1.32 71.28 -59.32
CA ALA A 190 2.45 70.95 -60.18
C ALA A 190 2.33 71.53 -61.62
N LYS A 191 1.49 72.56 -61.81
CA LYS A 191 1.36 73.29 -63.07
C LYS A 191 1.25 74.78 -62.83
#